data_AF-A0A1H8W898-F1
#
_entry.id   AF-A0A1H8W898-F1
#
_cell.length_a   1.000
_cell.length_b   1.000
_cell.length_c   1.000
_cell.angle_alpha   90.00
_cell.angle_beta   90.00
_cell.angle_gamma   90.00
#
_symmetry.space_group_name_H-M   'P 1'
#
loop_
_entity.id
_entity.type
_entity.pdbx_description
1 polymer ?
#
loop_
_entity_poly.entity_id
_entity_poly.type
_entity_poly.pdbx_seq_one_letter_code
_entity_poly.pdbx_strand_id
1 'polypeptide(L)'
;MTAFFLPRAADDEQAERLYEALAEFAGCEPAPRGQRVRAIEFVQDGARWTAAVGEQLRGERTTQQLRRGEVLERTEVLTSGTRVLAVYPGTPFVVVTDAQPITGAASEWANPFTAAPDRVTLFDRG
;
A
#
# COMPACT_ATOMS: atom_id res chain seq x y z
N MET A 1 16.10 -4.63 -6.20
CA MET A 1 15.57 -5.69 -5.32
C MET A 1 15.93 -5.28 -3.89
N THR A 2 14.97 -5.35 -2.96
CA THR A 2 15.03 -4.73 -1.63
C THR A 2 14.76 -5.77 -0.56
N ALA A 3 15.62 -5.85 0.46
CA ALA A 3 15.44 -6.72 1.61
C ALA A 3 14.15 -6.41 2.39
N PHE A 4 13.62 -7.40 3.08
CA PHE A 4 12.45 -7.24 3.93
C PHE A 4 12.73 -6.22 5.04
N PHE A 5 11.80 -5.28 5.23
CA PHE A 5 11.81 -4.34 6.35
C PHE A 5 10.37 -3.94 6.68
N LEU A 6 10.15 -3.51 7.92
CA LEU A 6 8.89 -2.90 8.37
C LEU A 6 9.17 -1.48 8.89
N PRO A 7 8.35 -0.49 8.52
CA PRO A 7 8.49 0.85 9.09
C PRO A 7 8.36 0.81 10.60
N ARG A 8 9.18 1.60 11.30
CA ARG A 8 9.28 1.68 12.77
C ARG A 8 9.98 0.50 13.45
N ALA A 9 10.38 -0.54 12.71
CA ALA A 9 11.28 -1.55 13.24
C ALA A 9 12.71 -0.99 13.35
N ALA A 10 13.38 -1.24 14.47
CA ALA A 10 14.78 -0.88 14.72
C ALA A 10 15.75 -1.95 14.20
N ASP A 11 15.31 -3.20 14.12
CA ASP A 11 16.07 -4.36 13.67
C ASP A 11 15.15 -5.41 13.01
N ASP A 12 15.76 -6.44 12.40
CA ASP A 12 15.06 -7.48 11.66
C ASP A 12 14.15 -8.32 12.56
N GLU A 13 14.53 -8.59 13.81
CA GLU A 13 13.72 -9.35 14.75
C GLU A 13 12.44 -8.59 15.14
N GLN A 14 12.56 -7.28 15.35
CA GLN A 14 11.41 -6.42 15.57
C GLN A 14 10.54 -6.31 14.32
N ALA A 15 11.13 -6.30 13.12
CA ALA A 15 10.38 -6.28 11.87
C ALA A 15 9.49 -7.51 11.71
N GLU A 16 10.00 -8.71 12.05
CA GLU A 16 9.22 -9.96 12.04
C GLU A 16 8.05 -9.90 13.03
N ARG A 17 8.31 -9.53 14.29
CA ARG A 17 7.27 -9.44 15.33
C ARG A 17 6.19 -8.40 14.99
N LEU A 18 6.60 -7.24 14.44
CA LEU A 18 5.66 -6.21 14.01
C LEU A 18 4.83 -6.67 12.82
N TYR A 19 5.42 -7.38 11.87
CA TYR A 19 4.67 -7.94 10.74
C TYR A 19 3.60 -8.93 11.20
N GLU A 20 3.92 -9.82 12.14
CA GLU A 20 2.92 -10.73 12.71
C GLU A 20 1.79 -9.98 13.44
N ALA A 21 2.15 -9.01 14.30
CA ALA A 21 1.16 -8.21 15.03
C ALA A 21 0.25 -7.39 14.09
N LEU A 22 0.79 -6.87 12.98
CA LEU A 22 -0.01 -6.16 11.98
C LEU A 22 -0.92 -7.12 11.18
N ALA A 23 -0.51 -8.37 10.98
CA ALA A 23 -1.35 -9.39 10.36
C ALA A 23 -2.53 -9.77 11.26
N GLU A 24 -2.26 -9.96 12.56
CA GLU A 24 -3.29 -10.19 13.59
C GLU A 24 -4.28 -9.01 13.65
N PHE A 25 -3.76 -7.78 13.71
CA PHE A 25 -4.58 -6.56 13.65
C PHE A 25 -5.46 -6.51 12.39
N ALA A 26 -4.93 -6.95 11.26
CA ALA A 26 -5.62 -6.98 9.98
C ALA A 26 -6.58 -8.18 9.83
N GLY A 27 -6.59 -9.13 10.77
CA GLY A 27 -7.39 -10.35 10.71
C GLY A 27 -6.96 -11.29 9.57
N CYS A 28 -5.68 -11.30 9.19
CA CYS A 28 -5.15 -12.15 8.12
C CYS A 28 -3.90 -12.91 8.55
N GLU A 29 -3.52 -13.93 7.79
CA GLU A 29 -2.29 -14.68 8.01
C GLU A 29 -1.07 -13.90 7.46
N PRO A 30 0.06 -13.85 8.18
CA PRO A 30 1.28 -13.25 7.68
C PRO A 30 1.85 -14.07 6.52
N ALA A 31 2.33 -13.38 5.47
CA ALA A 31 2.93 -14.08 4.34
C ALA A 31 4.30 -14.69 4.71
N PRO A 32 4.61 -15.91 4.22
CA PRO A 32 5.93 -16.49 4.41
C PRO A 32 7.00 -15.66 3.69
N ARG A 33 8.27 -15.84 4.12
CA ARG A 33 9.42 -15.21 3.48
C ARG A 33 9.43 -15.50 1.97
N GLY A 34 9.79 -14.50 1.17
CA GLY A 34 9.77 -14.57 -0.29
C GLY A 34 8.38 -14.41 -0.94
N GLN A 35 7.30 -14.33 -0.17
CA GLN A 35 5.95 -13.94 -0.64
C GLN A 35 5.50 -12.59 -0.07
N ARG A 36 6.34 -11.96 0.77
CA ARG A 36 6.03 -10.67 1.41
C ARG A 36 6.05 -9.56 0.38
N VAL A 37 5.00 -8.76 0.42
CA VAL A 37 4.73 -7.74 -0.59
C VAL A 37 5.37 -6.43 -0.17
N ARG A 38 6.24 -5.90 -1.04
CA ARG A 38 6.86 -4.58 -0.87
C ARG A 38 5.93 -3.48 -1.36
N ALA A 39 5.29 -3.69 -2.51
CA ALA A 39 4.38 -2.71 -3.08
C ALA A 39 3.30 -3.36 -3.94
N ILE A 40 2.14 -2.71 -4.02
CA ILE A 40 1.10 -3.01 -4.99
C ILE A 40 0.69 -1.77 -5.76
N GLU A 41 0.29 -1.98 -7.01
CA GLU A 41 -0.42 -0.99 -7.82
C GLU A 41 -1.84 -1.50 -8.07
N PHE A 42 -2.84 -0.64 -7.89
CA PHE A 42 -4.26 -1.00 -8.02
C PHE A 42 -5.10 0.20 -8.48
N VAL A 43 -6.28 -0.05 -9.02
CA VAL A 43 -7.24 1.01 -9.38
C VAL A 43 -8.30 1.16 -8.31
N GLN A 44 -8.54 2.39 -7.87
CA GLN A 44 -9.64 2.74 -7.00
C GLN A 44 -10.14 4.15 -7.30
N ASP A 45 -11.47 4.31 -7.38
CA ASP A 45 -12.15 5.57 -7.71
C ASP A 45 -11.60 6.24 -8.98
N GLY A 46 -11.32 5.43 -10.00
CA GLY A 46 -10.81 5.90 -11.30
C GLY A 46 -9.39 6.48 -11.25
N ALA A 47 -8.63 6.24 -10.18
CA ALA A 47 -7.21 6.59 -10.07
C ALA A 47 -6.37 5.33 -9.88
N ARG A 48 -5.14 5.34 -10.41
CA ARG A 48 -4.14 4.30 -10.17
C ARG A 48 -3.37 4.65 -8.90
N TRP A 49 -3.45 3.80 -7.89
CA TRP A 49 -2.79 3.97 -6.62
C TRP A 49 -1.59 3.03 -6.48
N THR A 50 -0.56 3.50 -5.79
CA THR A 50 0.61 2.73 -5.39
C THR A 50 0.70 2.72 -3.87
N ALA A 51 0.56 1.53 -3.28
CA ALA A 51 0.81 1.29 -1.87
C ALA A 51 2.17 0.59 -1.72
N ALA A 52 3.19 1.32 -1.28
CA ALA A 52 4.53 0.79 -1.07
C ALA A 52 4.91 0.87 0.41
N VAL A 53 5.33 -0.25 0.99
CA VAL A 53 5.73 -0.36 2.41
C VAL A 53 6.80 0.70 2.72
N GLY A 54 6.54 1.50 3.75
CA GLY A 54 7.41 2.60 4.16
C GLY A 54 7.19 3.90 3.40
N GLU A 55 6.31 3.97 2.41
CA GLU A 55 5.99 5.20 1.67
C GLU A 55 4.56 5.67 1.94
N GLN A 56 4.30 6.94 1.65
CA GLN A 56 2.94 7.46 1.64
C GLN A 56 2.15 6.87 0.46
N LEU A 57 0.86 6.64 0.66
CA LEU A 57 -0.02 6.20 -0.40
C LEU A 57 -0.15 7.30 -1.47
N ARG A 58 0.16 6.96 -2.72
CA ARG A 58 0.16 7.90 -3.86
C ARG A 58 -0.74 7.39 -4.97
N GLY A 59 -1.50 8.29 -5.57
CA GLY A 59 -2.38 8.01 -6.67
C GLY A 59 -2.10 8.92 -7.86
N GLU A 60 -2.47 8.46 -9.05
CA GLU A 60 -2.45 9.24 -10.27
C GLU A 60 -3.79 9.06 -10.98
N ARG A 61 -4.40 10.16 -11.37
CA ARG A 61 -5.64 10.16 -12.17
C ARG A 61 -5.39 10.87 -13.48
N THR A 62 -5.49 10.13 -14.58
CA THR A 62 -5.46 10.71 -15.93
C THR A 62 -6.89 10.89 -16.43
N THR A 63 -7.21 12.12 -16.82
CA THR A 63 -8.50 12.47 -17.44
C THR A 63 -8.28 12.94 -18.86
N GLN A 64 -9.16 12.54 -19.76
CA GLN A 64 -9.19 13.02 -21.13
C GLN A 64 -10.33 14.03 -21.30
N GLN A 65 -10.01 15.20 -21.84
CA GLN A 65 -10.99 16.24 -22.16
C GLN A 65 -10.90 16.61 -23.64
N LEU A 66 -12.03 16.58 -24.34
CA LEU A 66 -12.12 17.11 -25.70
C LEU A 66 -12.23 18.64 -25.63
N ARG A 67 -11.25 19.34 -26.21
CA ARG A 67 -11.27 20.79 -26.37
C ARG A 67 -11.02 21.12 -27.84
N ARG A 68 -12.01 21.78 -28.48
CA ARG A 68 -11.91 22.25 -29.89
C ARG A 68 -11.52 21.15 -30.90
N GLY A 69 -11.95 19.91 -30.68
CA GLY A 69 -11.65 18.78 -31.56
C GLY A 69 -10.34 18.04 -31.23
N GLU A 70 -9.56 18.52 -30.26
CA GLU A 70 -8.35 17.85 -29.77
C GLU A 70 -8.63 17.15 -28.43
N VAL A 71 -8.05 15.96 -28.24
CA VAL A 71 -8.07 15.25 -26.96
C VAL A 71 -6.90 15.75 -26.11
N LEU A 72 -7.20 16.38 -24.99
CA LEU A 72 -6.22 16.82 -24.00
C LEU A 72 -6.17 15.82 -22.86
N GLU A 73 -4.99 15.28 -22.57
CA GLU A 73 -4.74 14.46 -21.38
C GLU A 73 -4.26 15.32 -20.22
N ARG A 74 -4.90 15.18 -19.06
CA ARG A 74 -4.50 15.81 -17.82
C ARG A 74 -4.30 14.76 -16.74
N THR A 75 -3.06 14.65 -16.25
CA THR A 75 -2.71 13.78 -15.13
C THR A 75 -2.61 14.59 -13.84
N GLU A 76 -3.37 14.18 -12.83
CA GLU A 76 -3.36 14.76 -11.49
C GLU A 76 -2.74 13.78 -10.50
N VAL A 77 -1.77 14.24 -9.72
CA VAL A 77 -1.18 13.45 -8.63
C VAL A 77 -2.04 13.60 -7.38
N LEU A 78 -2.43 12.47 -6.81
CA LEU A 78 -3.14 12.34 -5.56
C LEU A 78 -2.17 11.85 -4.50
N THR A 79 -2.21 12.44 -3.31
CA THR A 79 -1.38 11.99 -2.19
C THR A 79 -2.24 11.85 -0.96
N SER A 80 -2.14 10.72 -0.27
CA SER A 80 -2.63 10.58 1.09
C SER A 80 -1.49 10.88 2.07
N GLY A 81 -1.80 11.49 3.21
CA GLY A 81 -0.82 11.72 4.27
C GLY A 81 -0.32 10.41 4.91
N THR A 82 -1.04 9.32 4.70
CA THR A 82 -0.86 8.06 5.42
C THR A 82 0.24 7.20 4.81
N ARG A 83 1.09 6.65 5.67
CA ARG A 83 2.18 5.74 5.31
C ARG A 83 1.71 4.28 5.34
N VAL A 84 2.10 3.51 4.34
CA VAL A 84 1.86 2.07 4.31
C VAL A 84 2.84 1.38 5.26
N LEU A 85 2.31 0.60 6.19
CA LEU A 85 3.09 -0.19 7.14
C LEU A 85 3.33 -1.61 6.59
N ALA A 86 2.30 -2.28 6.10
CA ALA A 86 2.40 -3.65 5.60
C ALA A 86 1.39 -3.92 4.48
N VAL A 87 1.71 -4.86 3.62
CA VAL A 87 0.78 -5.40 2.61
C VAL A 87 0.78 -6.93 2.71
N TYR A 88 -0.41 -7.50 2.84
CA TYR A 88 -0.63 -8.95 2.92
C TYR A 88 -1.31 -9.45 1.64
N PRO A 89 -0.73 -10.48 0.99
CA PRO A 89 -1.36 -11.11 -0.16
C PRO A 89 -2.63 -11.84 0.26
N GLY A 90 -3.65 -11.81 -0.60
CA GLY A 90 -4.95 -12.41 -0.34
C GLY A 90 -5.91 -12.15 -1.51
N THR A 91 -7.17 -12.54 -1.35
CA THR A 91 -8.22 -12.25 -2.35
C THR A 91 -9.41 -11.57 -1.64
N PRO A 92 -9.41 -10.23 -1.50
CA PRO A 92 -8.41 -9.23 -1.95
C PRO A 92 -7.15 -9.14 -1.06
N PHE A 93 -6.15 -8.37 -1.49
CA PHE A 93 -4.98 -8.03 -0.66
C PHE A 93 -5.40 -7.09 0.46
N VAL A 94 -4.69 -7.14 1.59
CA VAL A 94 -4.93 -6.26 2.73
C VAL A 94 -3.76 -5.29 2.89
N VAL A 95 -4.05 -4.00 3.01
CA VAL A 95 -3.06 -2.93 3.20
C VAL A 95 -3.27 -2.32 4.58
N VAL A 96 -2.21 -2.37 5.39
CA VAL A 96 -2.18 -1.74 6.72
C VAL A 96 -1.37 -0.47 6.63
N THR A 97 -1.89 0.59 7.24
CA THR A 97 -1.30 1.92 7.21
C THR A 97 -1.07 2.46 8.61
N ASP A 98 -0.42 3.63 8.73
CA ASP A 98 -0.24 4.29 10.02
C ASP A 98 -1.44 5.14 10.47
N ALA A 99 -2.55 5.15 9.72
CA ALA A 99 -3.77 5.83 10.16
C ALA A 99 -4.34 5.25 11.47
N GLN A 100 -5.30 5.95 12.07
CA GLN A 100 -6.10 5.42 13.15
C GLN A 100 -6.67 4.03 12.80
N PRO A 101 -6.67 3.06 13.73
CA PRO A 101 -6.40 3.21 15.17
C PRO A 101 -4.92 3.15 15.58
N ILE A 102 -3.96 2.97 14.65
CA ILE A 102 -2.56 2.70 15.02
C ILE A 102 -1.84 3.93 15.59
N THR A 103 -2.02 5.12 15.00
CA THR A 103 -1.30 6.34 15.44
C THR A 103 -2.20 7.53 15.74
N GLY A 104 -3.52 7.38 15.56
CA GLY A 104 -4.48 8.48 15.66
C GLY A 104 -4.46 9.45 14.47
N ALA A 105 -3.59 9.24 13.47
CA ALA A 105 -3.59 10.04 12.25
C ALA A 105 -4.90 9.82 11.46
N ALA A 106 -5.56 10.93 11.09
CA ALA A 106 -6.73 10.88 10.22
C ALA A 106 -6.32 10.49 8.79
N SER A 107 -7.16 9.70 8.14
CA SER A 107 -6.99 9.32 6.73
C SER A 107 -8.35 9.18 6.06
N GLU A 108 -8.35 9.45 4.76
CA GLU A 108 -9.44 9.12 3.84
C GLU A 108 -9.55 7.61 3.53
N TRP A 109 -8.53 6.82 3.91
CA TRP A 109 -8.52 5.38 3.78
C TRP A 109 -8.87 4.70 5.11
N ALA A 110 -9.68 3.65 5.04
CA ALA A 110 -9.86 2.74 6.16
C ALA A 110 -8.53 2.08 6.55
N ASN A 111 -8.37 1.68 7.81
CA ASN A 111 -7.18 0.95 8.26
C ASN A 111 -7.59 -0.29 9.08
N PRO A 112 -7.32 -1.51 8.59
CA PRO A 112 -6.80 -1.80 7.25
C PRO A 112 -7.81 -1.47 6.13
N PHE A 113 -7.34 -1.39 4.88
CA PHE A 113 -8.20 -1.44 3.70
C PHE A 113 -7.82 -2.60 2.79
N THR A 114 -8.71 -2.93 1.85
CA THR A 114 -8.48 -4.01 0.88
C THR A 114 -8.29 -3.47 -0.52
N ALA A 115 -7.48 -4.13 -1.33
CA ALA A 115 -7.21 -3.76 -2.72
C ALA A 115 -7.04 -5.00 -3.61
N ALA A 116 -7.49 -4.90 -4.87
CA ALA A 116 -7.21 -5.89 -5.90
C ALA A 116 -6.07 -5.37 -6.79
N PRO A 117 -4.84 -5.92 -6.68
CA PRO A 117 -3.70 -5.36 -7.39
C PRO A 117 -3.64 -5.77 -8.86
N ASP A 118 -3.30 -4.82 -9.72
CA ASP A 118 -2.90 -5.07 -11.10
C ASP A 118 -1.41 -5.43 -11.20
N ARG A 119 -0.62 -4.98 -10.22
CA ARG A 119 0.81 -5.26 -10.12
C ARG A 119 1.22 -5.50 -8.68
N VAL A 120 2.07 -6.49 -8.47
CA VAL A 120 2.65 -6.83 -7.17
C VAL A 120 4.17 -6.83 -7.28
N THR A 121 4.84 -6.12 -6.36
CA THR A 121 6.30 -6.15 -6.18
C THR A 121 6.60 -6.78 -4.83
N LEU A 122 7.39 -7.84 -4.82
CA LEU A 122 7.78 -8.56 -3.60
C LEU A 122 9.08 -7.99 -3.01
N PHE A 123 9.28 -8.23 -1.72
CA PHE A 123 10.60 -8.14 -1.11
C PHE A 123 11.52 -9.26 -1.61
N ASP A 124 12.82 -9.08 -1.43
CA ASP A 124 13.81 -10.10 -1.74
C ASP A 124 13.63 -11.31 -0.84
N ARG A 125 14.03 -12.48 -1.34
CA ARG A 125 13.77 -13.75 -0.64
C ARG A 125 14.52 -13.89 0.69
N GLY A 126 15.59 -13.13 0.91
CA GLY A 126 16.36 -13.08 2.15
C GLY A 126 17.04 -14.39 2.47
#